data_AF-A0AAJ5J620-F1
#
_entry.id   AF-A0AAJ5J620-F1
#
_cell.length_a   1.000
_cell.length_b   1.000
_cell.length_c   1.000
_cell.angle_alpha   90.00
_cell.angle_beta   90.00
_cell.angle_gamma   90.00
#
_symmetry.space_group_name_H-M   'P 1'
#
loop_
_entity.id
_entity.type
_entity.pdbx_description
1 polymer ?
#
loop_
_entity_poly.entity_id
_entity_poly.type
_entity_poly.pdbx_seq_one_letter_code
_entity_poly.pdbx_strand_id
1 'polypeptide(L)'
;MHQQATVGREKVYDKDFPGLIGKTDVIAQPIPAEGFTLEGNTIQAIDVGHTDTDDTTVLYVPSMGLVVAGDVAYNGVHQYLLEGGNGGLQAWVKAIDQVEALKPRIVIAGHKQKNRADDPVILEQTRQYLLDAIELLAEKPTPREFFDKMIELHPDRINQGPLWYSAIGLLGTPTASSGDAPQPKN
;
A
#
# COMPACT_ATOMS: atom_id res chain seq x y z
N MET A 1 -6.62 -2.25 0.01
CA MET A 1 -7.72 -2.06 0.99
C MET A 1 -9.07 -2.56 0.48
N HIS A 2 -9.27 -2.84 -0.82
CA HIS A 2 -10.53 -3.37 -1.35
C HIS A 2 -10.95 -4.67 -0.66
N GLN A 3 -10.00 -5.59 -0.44
CA GLN A 3 -10.29 -6.87 0.22
C GLN A 3 -10.62 -6.69 1.71
N GLN A 4 -9.98 -5.73 2.37
CA GLN A 4 -10.20 -5.39 3.77
C GLN A 4 -11.58 -4.75 4.00
N ALA A 5 -12.02 -3.88 3.10
CA ALA A 5 -13.31 -3.19 3.18
C ALA A 5 -14.52 -4.07 2.83
N THR A 6 -14.29 -5.15 2.08
CA THR A 6 -15.33 -6.10 1.67
C THR A 6 -15.31 -7.35 2.56
N VAL A 7 -14.56 -8.38 2.17
CA VAL A 7 -14.48 -9.67 2.87
C VAL A 7 -13.86 -9.51 4.27
N GLY A 8 -12.92 -8.58 4.43
CA GLY A 8 -12.28 -8.30 5.72
C GLY A 8 -13.20 -7.64 6.74
N ARG A 9 -14.22 -6.89 6.30
CA ARG A 9 -15.14 -6.18 7.20
C ARG A 9 -15.85 -7.13 8.14
N GLU A 10 -16.54 -8.14 7.60
CA GLU A 10 -17.28 -9.11 8.42
C GLU A 10 -16.34 -10.04 9.21
N LYS A 11 -15.19 -10.40 8.63
CA LYS A 11 -14.29 -11.40 9.21
C LYS A 11 -13.43 -10.86 10.34
N VAL A 12 -13.09 -9.57 10.28
CA VAL A 12 -12.15 -8.90 11.19
C VAL A 12 -12.86 -7.75 11.88
N TYR A 13 -13.20 -6.68 11.15
CA TYR A 13 -13.63 -5.41 11.74
C TYR A 13 -14.94 -5.51 12.55
N ASP A 14 -15.96 -6.20 12.04
CA ASP A 14 -17.23 -6.37 12.76
C ASP A 14 -17.07 -7.24 14.02
N LYS A 15 -16.03 -8.10 14.08
CA LYS A 15 -15.71 -8.91 15.27
C LYS A 15 -14.85 -8.18 16.29
N ASP A 16 -13.86 -7.43 15.82
CA ASP A 16 -12.94 -6.66 16.65
C ASP A 16 -13.63 -5.42 17.25
N PHE A 17 -14.63 -4.89 16.54
CA PHE A 17 -15.38 -3.69 16.90
C PHE A 17 -16.91 -3.96 16.94
N PRO A 18 -17.38 -4.91 17.77
CA PRO A 18 -18.76 -5.38 17.72
C PRO A 18 -19.73 -4.25 18.11
N GLY A 19 -20.61 -3.89 17.17
CA GLY A 19 -21.59 -2.81 17.35
C GLY A 19 -21.01 -1.39 17.31
N LEU A 20 -19.71 -1.22 17.05
CA LEU A 20 -19.06 0.08 16.99
C LEU A 20 -18.92 0.63 15.56
N ILE A 21 -19.18 -0.20 14.54
CA ILE A 21 -19.15 0.20 13.13
C ILE A 21 -20.59 0.49 12.68
N GLY A 22 -20.96 1.77 12.71
CA GLY A 22 -22.27 2.23 12.25
C GLY A 22 -22.45 2.11 10.73
N LYS A 23 -23.71 2.14 10.28
CA LYS A 23 -24.01 2.41 8.87
C LYS A 23 -23.51 3.83 8.55
N THR A 24 -22.56 3.94 7.63
CA THR A 24 -22.08 5.23 7.16
C THR A 24 -22.61 5.43 5.75
N ASP A 25 -23.52 6.37 5.58
CA ASP A 25 -23.90 6.82 4.25
C ASP A 25 -22.71 7.57 3.66
N VAL A 26 -22.04 6.95 2.67
CA VAL A 26 -20.90 7.57 2.01
C VAL A 26 -21.43 8.65 1.07
N ILE A 27 -21.34 9.91 1.50
CA ILE A 27 -21.60 11.08 0.66
C ILE A 27 -20.26 11.47 0.01
N ALA A 28 -19.90 10.79 -1.08
CA ALA A 28 -18.74 11.13 -1.89
C ALA A 28 -19.19 11.78 -3.21
N GLN A 29 -18.49 12.84 -3.63
CA GLN A 29 -18.64 13.40 -4.97
C GLN A 29 -17.36 13.10 -5.77
N PRO A 30 -17.48 12.62 -7.03
CA PRO A 30 -16.32 12.44 -7.88
C PRO A 30 -15.56 13.75 -8.07
N ILE A 31 -14.24 13.68 -8.04
CA ILE A 31 -13.40 14.80 -8.43
C ILE A 31 -13.54 14.98 -9.96
N PRO A 32 -13.81 16.20 -10.47
CA PRO A 32 -13.86 16.45 -11.91
C PRO A 32 -12.54 16.08 -12.60
N ALA A 33 -12.59 15.76 -13.90
CA ALA A 33 -11.40 15.34 -14.65
C ALA A 33 -10.32 16.44 -14.71
N GLU A 34 -10.74 17.71 -14.70
CA GLU A 34 -9.88 18.89 -14.62
C GLU A 34 -9.28 19.14 -13.23
N GLY A 35 -9.73 18.38 -12.21
CA GLY A 35 -9.36 18.56 -10.82
C GLY A 35 -10.23 19.57 -10.07
N PHE A 36 -9.69 20.13 -9.00
CA PHE A 36 -10.31 21.18 -8.20
C PHE A 36 -9.29 22.23 -7.80
N THR A 37 -9.74 23.38 -7.30
CA THR A 37 -8.84 24.46 -6.86
C THR A 37 -8.76 24.52 -5.35
N LEU A 38 -7.55 24.72 -4.85
CA LEU A 38 -7.27 25.01 -3.44
C LEU A 38 -6.27 26.14 -3.37
N GLU A 39 -6.66 27.25 -2.75
CA GLU A 39 -5.78 28.42 -2.54
C GLU A 39 -5.12 28.92 -3.84
N GLY A 40 -5.87 28.90 -4.94
CA GLY A 40 -5.39 29.35 -6.26
C GLY A 40 -4.53 28.32 -7.02
N ASN A 41 -4.34 27.11 -6.47
CA ASN A 41 -3.63 26.02 -7.16
C ASN A 41 -4.63 24.99 -7.68
N THR A 42 -4.42 24.53 -8.91
CA THR A 42 -5.13 23.36 -9.44
C THR A 42 -4.54 22.09 -8.84
N ILE A 43 -5.41 21.25 -8.29
CA ILE A 43 -5.11 19.91 -7.79
C ILE A 43 -5.79 18.91 -8.71
N GLN A 44 -5.00 18.07 -9.38
CA GLN A 44 -5.48 17.05 -10.30
C GLN A 44 -5.48 15.69 -9.60
N ALA A 45 -6.61 14.98 -9.65
CA ALA A 45 -6.67 13.58 -9.24
C ALA A 45 -6.29 12.71 -10.44
N ILE A 46 -5.25 11.90 -10.28
CA ILE A 46 -4.72 11.02 -11.33
C ILE A 46 -4.85 9.59 -10.85
N ASP A 47 -5.73 8.83 -11.51
CA ASP A 47 -5.81 7.38 -11.35
C ASP A 47 -4.53 6.75 -11.92
N VAL A 48 -3.86 5.94 -11.08
CA VAL A 48 -2.63 5.23 -11.44
C VAL A 48 -2.81 3.70 -11.42
N GLY A 49 -4.04 3.23 -11.24
CA GLY A 49 -4.42 1.83 -11.26
C GLY A 49 -4.29 1.15 -9.90
N HIS A 50 -3.28 0.31 -9.73
CA HIS A 50 -3.17 -0.59 -8.58
C HIS A 50 -1.85 -0.40 -7.82
N THR A 51 -1.93 -0.32 -6.49
CA THR A 51 -0.77 -0.29 -5.58
C THR A 51 -0.97 -1.20 -4.36
N ASP A 52 -1.11 -0.69 -3.15
CA ASP A 52 -1.58 -1.44 -1.98
C ASP A 52 -3.06 -1.84 -2.11
N THR A 53 -3.75 -1.26 -3.10
CA THR A 53 -5.16 -1.46 -3.43
C THR A 53 -5.46 -1.09 -4.88
N ASP A 54 -6.61 -1.56 -5.38
CA ASP A 54 -7.21 -1.11 -6.64
C ASP A 54 -7.67 0.35 -6.59
N ASP A 55 -7.84 0.95 -7.77
CA ASP A 55 -8.32 2.32 -7.99
C ASP A 55 -7.49 3.39 -7.24
N THR A 56 -6.18 3.15 -7.13
CA THR A 56 -5.23 4.06 -6.49
C THR A 56 -5.18 5.38 -7.27
N THR A 57 -5.37 6.48 -6.54
CA THR A 57 -5.34 7.84 -7.10
C THR A 57 -4.30 8.69 -6.39
N VAL A 58 -3.50 9.43 -7.13
CA VAL A 58 -2.59 10.46 -6.59
C VAL A 58 -3.15 11.86 -6.81
N LEU A 59 -2.74 12.82 -5.97
CA LEU A 59 -3.04 14.24 -6.21
C LEU A 59 -1.79 14.95 -6.72
N TYR A 60 -1.89 15.57 -7.90
CA TYR A 60 -0.81 16.34 -8.52
C TYR A 60 -1.12 17.83 -8.51
N VAL A 61 -0.14 18.64 -8.10
CA VAL A 61 -0.20 20.10 -8.10
C VAL A 61 0.86 20.64 -9.07
N PRO A 62 0.49 20.91 -10.34
CA PRO A 62 1.47 21.24 -11.39
C PRO A 62 2.31 22.49 -11.10
N SER A 63 1.69 23.53 -10.52
CA SER A 63 2.38 24.78 -10.16
C SER A 63 3.52 24.57 -9.16
N MET A 64 3.42 23.53 -8.34
CA MET A 64 4.41 23.18 -7.33
C MET A 64 5.33 22.03 -7.79
N GLY A 65 4.93 21.26 -8.80
CA GLY A 65 5.56 19.98 -9.12
C GLY A 65 5.45 19.03 -7.93
N LEU A 66 4.32 19.03 -7.22
CA LEU A 66 4.10 18.25 -6.01
C LEU A 66 3.12 17.12 -6.28
N VAL A 67 3.45 15.92 -5.82
CA VAL A 67 2.55 14.77 -5.82
C VAL A 67 2.30 14.33 -4.38
N VAL A 68 1.02 14.25 -3.98
CA VAL A 68 0.58 13.47 -2.83
C VAL A 68 0.32 12.05 -3.33
N ALA A 69 1.27 11.16 -3.04
CA ALA A 69 1.37 9.86 -3.67
C ALA A 69 0.48 8.80 -3.00
N GLY A 70 0.01 9.05 -1.77
CA GLY A 70 -0.60 8.00 -0.95
C GLY A 70 0.34 6.80 -0.89
N ASP A 71 -0.22 5.61 -1.05
CA ASP A 71 0.52 4.36 -0.97
C ASP A 71 1.20 3.95 -2.29
N VAL A 72 1.21 4.81 -3.32
CA VAL A 72 2.13 4.63 -4.46
C VAL A 72 3.58 4.68 -4.00
N ALA A 73 3.89 5.48 -2.97
CA ALA A 73 5.24 5.73 -2.49
C ALA A 73 5.36 5.57 -0.97
N TYR A 74 6.45 4.94 -0.52
CA TYR A 74 6.76 4.72 0.90
C TYR A 74 8.14 5.29 1.23
N ASN A 75 8.23 6.12 2.28
CA ASN A 75 9.47 6.84 2.63
C ASN A 75 10.08 6.32 3.93
N GLY A 76 10.96 5.32 3.82
CA GLY A 76 11.62 4.69 4.97
C GLY A 76 10.71 3.76 5.78
N VAL A 77 9.62 3.29 5.21
CA VAL A 77 8.67 2.37 5.87
C VAL A 77 8.59 1.08 5.06
N HIS A 78 8.46 -0.06 5.72
CA HIS A 78 8.17 -1.33 5.04
C HIS A 78 6.77 -1.28 4.42
N GLN A 79 6.68 -1.69 3.16
CA GLN A 79 5.45 -1.58 2.36
C GLN A 79 4.45 -2.68 2.71
N TYR A 80 3.17 -2.32 2.64
CA TYR A 80 2.07 -3.28 2.68
C TYR A 80 1.86 -3.86 1.28
N LEU A 81 2.26 -5.12 1.08
CA LEU A 81 2.26 -5.81 -0.22
C LEU A 81 1.08 -6.78 -0.38
N LEU A 82 0.18 -6.87 0.59
CA LEU A 82 -0.80 -7.96 0.68
C LEU A 82 -1.66 -8.12 -0.57
N GLU A 83 -2.12 -7.01 -1.16
CA GLU A 83 -2.95 -7.04 -2.37
C GLU A 83 -2.13 -7.10 -3.66
N GLY A 84 -0.80 -7.19 -3.58
CA GLY A 84 0.13 -7.24 -4.71
C GLY A 84 0.23 -8.59 -5.43
N GLY A 85 -0.49 -9.62 -5.00
CA GLY A 85 -0.49 -10.93 -5.65
C GLY A 85 -0.99 -10.88 -7.11
N ASN A 86 -0.79 -11.97 -7.87
CA ASN A 86 -1.34 -12.14 -9.23
C ASN A 86 -1.01 -11.00 -10.22
N GLY A 87 0.16 -10.35 -10.07
CA GLY A 87 0.60 -9.26 -10.94
C GLY A 87 0.39 -7.86 -10.36
N GLY A 88 -0.19 -7.73 -9.16
CA GLY A 88 -0.38 -6.45 -8.48
C GLY A 88 0.93 -5.70 -8.23
N LEU A 89 2.02 -6.39 -7.84
CA LEU A 89 3.33 -5.75 -7.68
C LEU A 89 3.87 -5.14 -8.99
N GLN A 90 3.70 -5.82 -10.12
CA GLN A 90 4.08 -5.27 -11.43
C GLN A 90 3.17 -4.11 -11.84
N ALA A 91 1.88 -4.14 -11.47
CA ALA A 91 0.98 -3.01 -11.67
C ALA A 91 1.38 -1.80 -10.81
N TRP A 92 1.83 -2.02 -9.58
CA TRP A 92 2.35 -0.96 -8.71
C TRP A 92 3.63 -0.33 -9.29
N VAL A 93 4.55 -1.12 -9.84
CA VAL A 93 5.72 -0.58 -10.56
C VAL A 93 5.28 0.32 -11.72
N LYS A 94 4.23 -0.03 -12.46
CA LYS A 94 3.66 0.84 -13.52
C LYS A 94 2.97 2.10 -12.96
N ALA A 95 2.36 2.03 -11.78
CA ALA A 95 1.82 3.20 -11.10
C ALA A 95 2.95 4.19 -10.76
N ILE A 96 4.12 3.70 -10.34
CA ILE A 96 5.31 4.54 -10.12
C ILE A 96 5.77 5.18 -11.45
N ASP A 97 5.80 4.44 -12.56
CA ASP A 97 6.13 5.01 -13.89
C ASP A 97 5.22 6.19 -14.26
N GLN A 98 3.92 6.08 -13.98
CA GLN A 98 2.95 7.14 -14.22
C GLN A 98 3.23 8.39 -13.37
N VAL A 99 3.56 8.21 -12.09
CA VAL A 99 3.91 9.32 -11.20
C VAL A 99 5.23 9.97 -11.62
N GLU A 100 6.24 9.20 -11.99
CA GLU A 100 7.53 9.72 -12.47
C GLU A 100 7.38 10.52 -13.77
N ALA A 101 6.45 10.13 -14.65
CA ALA A 101 6.16 10.87 -15.89
C ALA A 101 5.65 12.30 -15.64
N LEU A 102 5.08 12.58 -14.46
CA LEU A 102 4.69 13.92 -14.02
C LEU A 102 5.89 14.81 -13.67
N LYS A 103 7.09 14.21 -13.53
CA LYS A 103 8.35 14.86 -13.13
C LYS A 103 8.21 15.67 -11.83
N PRO A 104 7.74 15.04 -10.73
CA PRO A 104 7.58 15.73 -9.47
C PRO A 104 8.92 16.22 -8.92
N ARG A 105 8.89 17.38 -8.28
CA ARG A 105 9.95 17.92 -7.43
C ARG A 105 9.76 17.57 -5.96
N ILE A 106 8.52 17.27 -5.56
CA ILE A 106 8.14 16.91 -4.19
C ILE A 106 7.21 15.70 -4.25
N VAL A 107 7.47 14.68 -3.43
CA VAL A 107 6.66 13.46 -3.34
C VAL A 107 6.31 13.21 -1.88
N ILE A 108 5.04 13.40 -1.53
CA ILE A 108 4.51 13.13 -0.20
C ILE A 108 3.99 11.69 -0.16
N ALA A 109 4.75 10.81 0.48
CA ALA A 109 4.40 9.41 0.72
C ALA A 109 3.27 9.27 1.76
N GLY A 110 2.40 8.28 1.59
CA GLY A 110 1.35 7.93 2.56
C GLY A 110 1.93 7.46 3.90
N HIS A 111 3.06 6.76 3.84
CA HIS A 111 3.81 6.29 5.01
C HIS A 111 5.26 6.78 4.98
N LYS A 112 5.66 7.44 6.07
CA LYS A 112 6.94 8.16 6.14
C LYS A 112 7.58 8.11 7.52
N GLN A 113 8.90 7.94 7.56
CA GLN A 113 9.70 8.28 8.73
C GLN A 113 9.74 9.81 8.92
N LYS A 114 9.43 10.27 10.13
CA LYS A 114 9.28 11.69 10.49
C LYS A 114 10.38 12.62 9.94
N ASN A 115 11.64 12.17 9.96
CA ASN A 115 12.80 13.02 9.66
C ASN A 115 13.29 12.94 8.21
N ARG A 116 12.63 12.16 7.33
CA ARG A 116 13.02 12.08 5.91
C ARG A 116 12.44 13.24 5.12
N ALA A 117 13.13 13.70 4.08
CA ALA A 117 12.61 14.70 3.16
C ALA A 117 11.61 14.09 2.17
N ASP A 118 10.77 14.92 1.56
CA ASP A 118 9.77 14.54 0.54
C ASP A 118 10.37 14.63 -0.87
N ASP A 119 11.56 14.04 -1.05
CA ASP A 119 12.33 14.12 -2.29
C ASP A 119 11.83 13.11 -3.36
N PRO A 120 11.95 13.42 -4.66
CA PRO A 120 11.52 12.51 -5.73
C PRO A 120 12.20 11.13 -5.73
N VAL A 121 13.38 11.01 -5.10
CA VAL A 121 14.12 9.73 -4.95
C VAL A 121 13.30 8.65 -4.22
N ILE A 122 12.26 9.04 -3.48
CA ILE A 122 11.34 8.11 -2.81
C ILE A 122 10.69 7.16 -3.82
N LEU A 123 10.41 7.61 -5.05
CA LEU A 123 9.80 6.77 -6.10
C LEU A 123 10.73 5.62 -6.48
N GLU A 124 12.00 5.91 -6.74
CA GLU A 124 13.01 4.89 -7.04
C GLU A 124 13.26 3.96 -5.84
N GLN A 125 13.30 4.50 -4.61
CA GLN A 125 13.43 3.67 -3.41
C GLN A 125 12.23 2.73 -3.20
N THR A 126 11.02 3.17 -3.57
CA THR A 126 9.81 2.34 -3.51
C THR A 126 9.84 1.29 -4.62
N ARG A 127 10.24 1.67 -5.84
CA ARG A 127 10.42 0.76 -6.98
C ARG A 127 11.40 -0.36 -6.65
N GLN A 128 12.58 -0.04 -6.13
CA GLN A 128 13.58 -1.05 -5.79
C GLN A 128 13.05 -2.07 -4.77
N TYR A 129 12.34 -1.60 -3.74
CA TYR A 129 11.71 -2.49 -2.75
C TYR A 129 10.69 -3.46 -3.38
N LEU A 130 9.90 -2.98 -4.35
CA LEU A 130 8.95 -3.83 -5.08
C LEU A 130 9.67 -4.85 -5.95
N LEU A 131 10.76 -4.46 -6.62
CA LEU A 131 11.57 -5.37 -7.45
C LEU A 131 12.22 -6.46 -6.60
N ASP A 132 12.79 -6.10 -5.45
CA ASP A 132 13.37 -7.04 -4.48
C ASP A 132 12.29 -8.03 -3.99
N ALA A 133 11.09 -7.52 -3.65
CA ALA A 133 9.97 -8.39 -3.27
C ALA A 133 9.52 -9.32 -4.40
N ILE A 134 9.45 -8.84 -5.64
CA ILE A 134 9.09 -9.65 -6.82
C ILE A 134 10.10 -10.78 -7.03
N GLU A 135 11.39 -10.47 -6.95
CA GLU A 135 12.47 -11.45 -7.10
C GLU A 135 12.37 -12.54 -6.04
N LEU A 136 12.25 -12.15 -4.77
CA LEU A 136 12.14 -13.10 -3.67
C LEU A 136 10.87 -13.95 -3.73
N LEU A 137 9.73 -13.37 -4.10
CA LEU A 137 8.48 -14.14 -4.24
C LEU A 137 8.56 -15.19 -5.35
N ALA A 138 9.35 -14.95 -6.40
CA ALA A 138 9.55 -15.91 -7.49
C ALA A 138 10.26 -17.19 -7.03
N GLU A 139 11.06 -17.12 -5.96
CA GLU A 139 11.72 -18.28 -5.33
C GLU A 139 10.73 -19.19 -4.56
N LYS A 140 9.50 -18.72 -4.32
CA LYS A 140 8.47 -19.38 -3.49
C LYS A 140 8.98 -19.75 -2.08
N PRO A 141 9.56 -18.79 -1.34
CA PRO A 141 10.03 -19.02 0.02
C PRO A 141 8.86 -19.27 0.98
N THR A 142 9.16 -19.73 2.19
CA THR A 142 8.21 -19.62 3.30
C THR A 142 7.98 -18.14 3.67
N PRO A 143 6.84 -17.80 4.32
CA PRO A 143 6.63 -16.44 4.82
C PRO A 143 7.77 -15.91 5.70
N ARG A 144 8.39 -16.77 6.52
CA ARG A 144 9.52 -16.38 7.38
C ARG A 144 10.76 -16.03 6.57
N GLU A 145 11.13 -16.87 5.62
CA GLU A 145 12.31 -16.63 4.76
C GLU A 145 12.14 -15.36 3.93
N PHE A 146 10.95 -15.12 3.38
CA PHE A 146 10.66 -13.87 2.66
C PHE A 146 10.82 -12.64 3.56
N PHE A 147 10.20 -12.69 4.74
CA PHE A 147 10.29 -11.61 5.73
C PHE A 147 11.74 -11.31 6.09
N ASP A 148 12.54 -12.34 6.39
CA ASP A 148 13.94 -12.19 6.82
C ASP A 148 14.81 -11.57 5.73
N LYS A 149 14.69 -12.06 4.50
CA LYS A 149 15.43 -11.50 3.36
C LYS A 149 15.04 -10.05 3.10
N MET A 150 13.76 -9.70 3.19
CA MET A 150 13.31 -8.31 3.01
C MET A 150 13.79 -7.38 4.13
N ILE A 151 13.91 -7.87 5.37
CA ILE A 151 14.54 -7.13 6.47
C ILE A 151 16.03 -6.92 6.19
N GLU A 152 16.74 -7.95 5.70
CA GLU A 152 18.17 -7.87 5.38
C GLU A 152 18.46 -6.87 4.24
N LEU A 153 17.63 -6.87 3.19
CA LEU A 153 17.76 -5.94 2.06
C LEU A 153 17.40 -4.49 2.43
N HIS A 154 16.52 -4.30 3.41
CA HIS A 154 16.01 -2.98 3.80
C HIS A 154 15.99 -2.73 5.32
N PRO A 155 17.15 -2.81 6.00
CA PRO A 155 17.21 -2.82 7.46
C PRO A 155 16.82 -1.48 8.10
N ASP A 156 16.96 -0.37 7.37
CA ASP A 156 16.70 0.97 7.88
C ASP A 156 15.22 1.38 7.78
N ARG A 157 14.34 0.49 7.29
CA ARG A 157 12.90 0.76 7.19
C ARG A 157 12.19 0.41 8.50
N ILE A 158 11.28 1.28 8.93
CA ILE A 158 10.47 1.06 10.13
C ILE A 158 9.19 0.30 9.80
N ASN A 159 8.44 -0.09 10.84
CA ASN A 159 7.12 -0.71 10.76
C ASN A 159 7.13 -2.07 10.05
N GLN A 160 7.75 -3.08 10.66
CA GLN A 160 7.89 -4.42 10.06
C GLN A 160 6.57 -5.21 9.99
N GLY A 161 5.54 -4.79 10.73
CA GLY A 161 4.24 -5.48 10.78
C GLY A 161 3.58 -5.66 9.40
N PRO A 162 3.37 -4.58 8.61
CA PRO A 162 2.89 -4.66 7.23
C PRO A 162 3.63 -5.68 6.36
N LEU A 163 4.96 -5.76 6.44
CA LEU A 163 5.75 -6.74 5.71
C LEU A 163 5.42 -8.17 6.17
N TRP A 164 5.31 -8.40 7.48
CA TRP A 164 4.94 -9.72 8.01
C TRP A 164 3.55 -10.17 7.57
N TYR A 165 2.54 -9.29 7.67
CA TYR A 165 1.19 -9.62 7.20
C TYR A 165 1.15 -9.91 5.70
N SER A 166 1.93 -9.16 4.92
CA SER A 166 2.06 -9.40 3.48
C SER A 166 2.72 -10.74 3.19
N ALA A 167 3.78 -11.10 3.91
CA ALA A 167 4.45 -12.40 3.77
C ALA A 167 3.46 -13.55 4.02
N ILE A 168 2.69 -13.47 5.11
CA ILE A 168 1.69 -14.49 5.46
C ILE A 168 0.58 -14.55 4.41
N GLY A 169 0.08 -13.43 3.92
CA GLY A 169 -1.03 -13.44 2.98
C GLY A 169 -0.65 -13.82 1.55
N LEU A 170 0.58 -13.51 1.12
CA LEU A 170 1.06 -13.85 -0.23
C LEU A 170 1.59 -15.29 -0.34
N LEU A 171 2.21 -15.81 0.73
CA LEU A 171 2.91 -17.11 0.73
C LEU A 171 2.28 -18.14 1.67
N GLY A 172 1.34 -17.75 2.52
CA GLY A 172 0.63 -18.67 3.38
C GLY A 172 -0.20 -19.66 2.56
N THR A 173 -0.16 -20.94 2.94
CA THR A 173 -1.13 -21.91 2.43
C THR A 173 -2.54 -21.45 2.81
N PRO A 174 -3.55 -21.55 1.90
CA PRO A 174 -4.93 -21.34 2.28
C PRO A 174 -5.24 -22.29 3.44
N THR A 175 -5.44 -21.76 4.65
CA THR A 175 -5.95 -22.58 5.74
C THR A 175 -7.32 -23.07 5.30
N ALA A 176 -7.49 -24.38 5.14
CA ALA A 176 -8.80 -25.00 5.21
C ALA A 176 -9.49 -24.42 6.45
N SER A 177 -10.74 -23.98 6.29
CA SER A 177 -11.53 -23.30 7.32
C SER A 177 -11.27 -23.89 8.70
N SER A 178 -10.73 -23.09 9.62
CA SER A 178 -10.49 -23.47 11.01
C SER A 178 -11.83 -23.57 11.75
N GLY A 179 -12.53 -24.67 11.55
CA GLY A 179 -13.29 -25.31 12.62
C GLY A 179 -12.32 -26.23 13.37
N ASP A 180 -12.35 -26.17 14.70
CA ASP A 180 -11.58 -27.00 15.62
C ASP A 180 -10.08 -26.69 15.77
N ALA A 181 -9.80 -25.63 16.54
CA ALA A 181 -8.65 -25.62 17.42
C ALA A 181 -9.12 -25.98 18.85
N PRO A 182 -8.54 -26.99 19.51
CA PRO A 182 -8.94 -27.37 20.87
C PRO A 182 -8.46 -26.30 21.87
N GLN A 183 -9.39 -25.87 22.74
CA GLN A 183 -9.11 -24.92 23.82
C GLN A 183 -8.11 -25.51 24.83
N PRO A 184 -7.15 -24.72 25.36
CA PRO A 184 -6.29 -25.16 26.45
C PRO A 184 -7.12 -25.33 27.73
N LYS A 185 -6.95 -26.50 28.38
CA LYS A 185 -7.58 -26.81 29.67
C LYS A 185 -6.96 -25.94 30.77
N ASN A 186 -7.82 -25.37 31.61
CA ASN A 186 -7.46 -24.87 32.95
C ASN A 186 -7.02 -26.02 33.86
#